data_AF-A0A7S0SJ69-F1
#
_entry.id   AF-A0A7S0SJ69-F1
#
_cell.length_a   1.000
_cell.length_b   1.000
_cell.length_c   1.000
_cell.angle_alpha   90.00
_cell.angle_beta   90.00
_cell.angle_gamma   90.00
#
_symmetry.space_group_name_H-M   'P 1'
#
loop_
_entity.id
_entity.type
_entity.pdbx_description
1 polymer ?
#
loop_
_entity_poly.entity_id
_entity_poly.type
_entity_poly.pdbx_seq_one_letter_code
_entity_poly.pdbx_strand_id
1 'polypeptide(L)'
;EEDARAAMGRKPPRQRNHVFKNFARRVAEVDVDVHRTMGELRTAPLAGSTCFFHEALIKWQELNCGADFSAFCAETMQMCQSLPQLVLHQAQILRFLLARLTFDAKHSLEALMACLSALARDLRGDFLSHFGAVTARLSALMKTGVEREPELLEHVFAALARMCKWLQRQLAADLPLALELTRTLRRHRQQHVRLFAA
;
A
#
# COMPACT_ATOMS: atom_id res chain seq x y z
N GLU A 1 -32.14 -35.53 -38.09
CA GLU A 1 -30.88 -34.98 -37.55
C GLU A 1 -30.71 -33.47 -37.74
N GLU A 2 -31.30 -32.88 -38.78
CA GLU A 2 -31.21 -31.44 -39.05
C GLU A 2 -31.99 -30.57 -38.05
N ASP A 3 -33.18 -31.03 -37.62
CA ASP A 3 -34.01 -30.36 -36.59
C ASP A 3 -33.36 -30.32 -35.20
N ALA A 4 -32.51 -31.31 -34.86
CA ALA A 4 -31.81 -31.34 -33.57
C ALA A 4 -30.68 -30.29 -33.48
N ARG A 5 -30.12 -29.87 -34.63
CA ARG A 5 -29.12 -28.79 -34.70
C ARG A 5 -29.75 -27.40 -34.66
N ALA A 6 -31.00 -27.26 -35.14
CA ALA A 6 -31.75 -26.00 -35.07
C ALA A 6 -32.30 -25.70 -33.66
N ALA A 7 -32.63 -26.73 -32.88
CA ALA A 7 -33.10 -26.58 -31.50
C ALA A 7 -32.00 -26.15 -30.50
N MET A 8 -30.73 -26.45 -30.79
CA MET A 8 -29.60 -25.98 -30.00
C MET A 8 -29.02 -24.71 -30.62
N GLY A 9 -29.65 -23.57 -30.31
CA GLY A 9 -29.18 -22.24 -30.72
C GLY A 9 -27.66 -22.06 -30.57
N ARG A 10 -27.06 -21.23 -31.43
CA ARG A 10 -25.60 -21.00 -31.48
C ARG A 10 -25.04 -20.81 -30.06
N LYS A 11 -24.15 -21.70 -29.63
CA LYS A 11 -23.44 -21.57 -28.35
C LYS A 11 -22.82 -20.16 -28.28
N PRO A 12 -23.04 -19.41 -27.19
CA PRO A 12 -22.43 -18.10 -27.03
C PRO A 12 -20.90 -18.24 -27.14
N PRO A 13 -20.21 -17.24 -27.73
CA PRO A 13 -18.76 -17.31 -27.87
C PRO A 13 -18.16 -17.52 -26.48
N ARG A 14 -17.27 -18.51 -26.38
CA ARG A 14 -16.64 -18.90 -25.12
C ARG A 14 -15.84 -17.72 -24.56
N GLN A 15 -16.44 -17.00 -23.62
CA GLN A 15 -15.79 -15.88 -22.94
C GLN A 15 -14.61 -16.43 -22.13
N ARG A 16 -13.40 -15.94 -22.45
CA ARG A 16 -12.19 -16.31 -21.71
C ARG A 16 -12.10 -15.41 -20.48
N ASN A 17 -12.33 -15.98 -19.31
CA ASN A 17 -12.25 -15.26 -18.02
C ASN A 17 -10.81 -14.86 -17.65
N HIS A 18 -9.81 -15.56 -18.20
CA HIS A 18 -8.39 -15.27 -17.96
C HIS A 18 -7.70 -14.95 -19.29
N VAL A 19 -7.16 -13.74 -19.39
CA VAL A 19 -6.44 -13.24 -20.57
C VAL A 19 -5.08 -12.72 -20.11
N PHE A 20 -4.02 -13.12 -20.80
CA PHE A 20 -2.69 -12.59 -20.53
C PHE A 20 -2.65 -11.08 -20.79
N LYS A 21 -2.14 -10.34 -19.80
CA LYS A 21 -1.90 -8.90 -19.91
C LYS A 21 -0.40 -8.66 -19.82
N ASN A 22 0.14 -7.95 -20.81
CA ASN A 22 1.53 -7.51 -20.76
C ASN A 22 1.72 -6.43 -19.67
N PHE A 23 2.97 -6.15 -19.32
CA PHE A 23 3.32 -5.18 -18.28
C PHE A 23 2.66 -3.81 -18.49
N ALA A 24 2.71 -3.27 -19.71
CA ALA A 24 2.15 -1.96 -20.02
C ALA A 24 0.63 -1.89 -19.75
N ARG A 25 -0.12 -2.94 -20.13
CA ARG A 25 -1.57 -3.02 -19.84
C ARG A 25 -1.82 -3.13 -18.35
N ARG A 26 -1.06 -3.96 -17.63
CA ARG A 26 -1.22 -4.09 -16.18
C ARG A 26 -0.97 -2.79 -15.46
N VAL A 27 0.10 -2.08 -15.80
CA VAL A 27 0.43 -0.75 -15.24
C VAL A 27 -0.66 0.28 -15.56
N ALA A 28 -1.22 0.27 -16.77
CA ALA A 28 -2.30 1.18 -17.13
C ALA A 28 -3.63 0.91 -16.41
N GLU A 29 -3.81 -0.30 -15.88
CA GLU A 29 -5.01 -0.70 -15.12
C GLU A 29 -4.89 -0.45 -13.62
N VAL A 30 -3.68 -0.19 -13.10
CA VAL A 30 -3.47 0.14 -11.68
C VAL A 30 -4.15 1.48 -11.37
N ASP A 31 -5.16 1.43 -10.50
CA ASP A 31 -5.87 2.61 -10.01
C ASP A 31 -5.39 2.92 -8.58
N VAL A 32 -4.68 4.03 -8.43
CA VAL A 32 -4.13 4.49 -7.15
C VAL A 32 -5.07 5.50 -6.47
N ASP A 33 -6.22 5.84 -7.07
CA ASP A 33 -7.11 6.87 -6.54
C ASP A 33 -7.83 6.42 -5.25
N VAL A 34 -7.22 6.79 -4.12
CA VAL A 34 -7.73 6.54 -2.78
C VAL A 34 -9.07 7.22 -2.51
N HIS A 35 -9.45 8.26 -3.25
CA HIS A 35 -10.75 8.90 -3.07
C HIS A 35 -11.89 8.06 -3.66
N ARG A 36 -11.60 7.32 -4.74
CA ARG A 36 -12.55 6.42 -5.39
C ARG A 36 -12.66 5.06 -4.70
N THR A 37 -11.53 4.51 -4.23
CA THR A 37 -11.48 3.16 -3.67
C THR A 37 -11.86 3.10 -2.18
N MET A 38 -11.79 4.23 -1.47
CA MET A 38 -12.04 4.23 -0.03
C MET A 38 -13.54 4.34 0.22
N GLY A 39 -14.10 3.29 0.84
CA GLY A 39 -15.46 3.31 1.37
C GLY A 39 -15.64 4.35 2.48
N GLU A 40 -16.76 4.25 3.20
CA GLU A 40 -17.14 5.21 4.22
C GLU A 40 -16.02 5.46 5.25
N LEU A 41 -15.77 6.74 5.54
CA LEU A 41 -14.68 7.14 6.43
C LEU A 41 -15.01 6.74 7.87
N ARG A 42 -14.43 5.64 8.32
CA ARG A 42 -14.56 5.17 9.70
C ARG A 42 -13.86 6.11 10.69
N THR A 43 -14.53 6.47 11.78
CA THR A 43 -13.95 7.30 12.84
C THR A 43 -13.24 6.49 13.92
N ALA A 44 -13.59 5.20 14.07
CA ALA A 44 -13.04 4.29 15.05
C ALA A 44 -12.57 2.94 14.43
N PRO A 45 -11.57 2.27 15.05
CA PRO A 45 -11.16 0.92 14.67
C PRO A 45 -12.26 -0.11 14.93
N LEU A 46 -12.11 -1.32 14.37
CA LEU A 46 -13.08 -2.41 14.55
C LEU A 46 -13.11 -2.85 16.01
N ALA A 47 -14.24 -3.42 16.44
CA ALA A 47 -14.33 -4.03 17.76
C ALA A 47 -13.22 -5.08 17.95
N GLY A 48 -12.52 -5.02 19.09
CA GLY A 48 -11.36 -5.86 19.37
C GLY A 48 -10.01 -5.28 18.93
N SER A 49 -10.00 -4.15 18.21
CA SER A 49 -8.79 -3.41 17.85
C SER A 49 -8.67 -2.11 18.64
N THR A 50 -7.44 -1.77 19.00
CA THR A 50 -7.12 -0.63 19.88
C THR A 50 -6.84 0.66 19.08
N CYS A 51 -6.40 0.51 17.84
CA CYS A 51 -6.12 1.58 16.86
C CYS A 51 -6.20 1.01 15.43
N PHE A 52 -6.15 1.86 14.41
CA PHE A 52 -6.23 1.40 13.02
C PHE A 52 -5.00 0.58 12.60
N PHE A 53 -3.83 0.86 13.17
CA PHE A 53 -2.61 0.11 12.99
C PHE A 53 -2.73 -1.31 13.57
N HIS A 54 -3.27 -1.45 14.78
CA HIS A 54 -3.52 -2.76 15.40
C HIS A 54 -4.56 -3.56 14.60
N GLU A 55 -5.63 -2.89 14.11
CA GLU A 55 -6.60 -3.52 13.19
C GLU A 55 -5.91 -4.07 11.94
N ALA A 56 -4.99 -3.29 11.35
CA ALA A 56 -4.24 -3.72 10.17
C ALA A 56 -3.31 -4.91 10.48
N LEU A 57 -2.64 -4.91 11.63
CA LEU A 57 -1.78 -6.02 12.06
C LEU A 57 -2.57 -7.32 12.19
N ILE A 58 -3.69 -7.31 12.92
CA ILE A 58 -4.54 -8.50 13.12
C ILE A 58 -5.02 -9.01 11.76
N LYS A 59 -5.59 -8.12 10.93
CA LYS A 59 -6.10 -8.48 9.61
C LYS A 59 -5.03 -9.14 8.74
N TRP A 60 -3.85 -8.53 8.67
CA TRP A 60 -2.79 -9.04 7.80
C TRP A 60 -2.08 -10.26 8.38
N GLN A 61 -2.13 -10.47 9.69
CA GLN A 61 -1.65 -11.70 10.32
C GLN A 61 -2.49 -12.91 9.87
N GLU A 62 -3.78 -12.71 9.58
CA GLU A 62 -4.65 -13.75 9.03
C GLU A 62 -4.46 -13.95 7.51
N LEU A 63 -4.16 -12.88 6.77
CA LEU A 63 -4.12 -12.90 5.29
C LEU A 63 -2.72 -13.13 4.70
N ASN A 64 -1.65 -12.78 5.42
CA ASN A 64 -0.27 -12.83 4.91
C ASN A 64 0.55 -13.91 5.61
N CYS A 65 1.17 -14.79 4.81
CA CYS A 65 2.05 -15.86 5.30
C CYS A 65 3.55 -15.55 5.08
N GLY A 66 3.92 -14.32 4.75
CA GLY A 66 5.30 -13.95 4.46
C GLY A 66 6.16 -13.85 5.73
N ALA A 67 7.37 -14.41 5.68
CA ALA A 67 8.25 -14.51 6.85
C ALA A 67 8.62 -13.13 7.44
N ASP A 68 8.90 -12.14 6.59
CA ASP A 68 9.24 -10.79 7.03
C ASP A 68 8.08 -10.12 7.78
N PHE A 69 6.85 -10.27 7.27
CA PHE A 69 5.66 -9.75 7.93
C PHE A 69 5.39 -10.48 9.25
N SER A 70 5.51 -11.80 9.30
CA SER A 70 5.36 -12.56 10.55
C SER A 70 6.37 -12.12 11.62
N ALA A 71 7.62 -11.90 11.24
CA ALA A 71 8.65 -11.38 12.14
C ALA A 71 8.35 -9.94 12.59
N PHE A 72 7.89 -9.09 11.67
CA PHE A 72 7.44 -7.74 12.00
C PHE A 72 6.31 -7.74 13.03
N CYS A 73 5.27 -8.55 12.82
CA CYS A 73 4.16 -8.68 13.76
C CYS A 73 4.64 -9.11 15.15
N ALA A 74 5.50 -10.13 15.23
CA ALA A 74 6.03 -10.61 16.51
C ALA A 74 6.78 -9.51 17.28
N GLU A 75 7.52 -8.64 16.59
CA GLU A 75 8.27 -7.54 17.19
C GLU A 75 7.38 -6.35 17.61
N THR A 76 6.32 -6.05 16.85
CA THR A 76 5.53 -4.82 17.06
C THR A 76 4.26 -5.01 17.85
N MET A 77 3.71 -6.23 17.96
CA MET A 77 2.39 -6.47 18.56
C MET A 77 2.27 -5.89 19.98
N GLN A 78 3.32 -6.02 20.79
CA GLN A 78 3.34 -5.51 22.17
C GLN A 78 3.41 -3.98 22.27
N MET A 79 3.80 -3.31 21.19
CA MET A 79 4.00 -1.85 21.14
C MET A 79 2.75 -1.08 20.71
N CYS A 80 1.70 -1.78 20.28
CA CYS A 80 0.46 -1.19 19.77
C CYS A 80 -0.80 -1.67 20.50
N GLN A 81 -0.68 -2.17 21.73
CA GLN A 81 -1.83 -2.59 22.55
C GLN A 81 -2.72 -1.41 22.99
N SER A 82 -2.29 -0.17 22.76
CA SER A 82 -3.11 1.03 22.90
C SER A 82 -2.59 2.14 21.99
N LEU A 83 -3.42 3.15 21.70
CA LEU A 83 -3.00 4.31 20.91
C LEU A 83 -1.85 5.11 21.59
N PRO A 84 -1.85 5.37 22.92
CA PRO A 84 -0.71 6.02 23.57
C PRO A 84 0.60 5.24 23.44
N GLN A 85 0.57 3.91 23.54
CA GLN A 85 1.76 3.09 23.30
C GLN A 85 2.24 3.18 21.85
N LEU A 86 1.31 3.19 20.88
CA LEU A 86 1.66 3.38 19.47
C LEU A 86 2.42 4.70 19.26
N VAL A 87 1.93 5.79 19.85
CA VAL A 87 2.57 7.12 19.77
C VAL A 87 3.95 7.12 20.44
N LEU A 88 4.08 6.47 21.60
CA LEU A 88 5.35 6.35 22.32
C LEU A 88 6.40 5.56 21.50
N HIS A 89 5.99 4.48 20.85
CA HIS A 89 6.88 3.57 20.12
C HIS A 89 6.94 3.80 18.61
N GLN A 90 6.33 4.88 18.09
CA GLN A 90 6.17 5.13 16.66
C GLN A 90 7.48 5.03 15.86
N ALA A 91 8.57 5.59 16.39
CA ALA A 91 9.88 5.56 15.74
C ALA A 91 10.47 4.14 15.66
N GLN A 92 10.27 3.34 16.72
CA GLN A 92 10.75 1.96 16.78
C GLN A 92 9.96 1.06 15.83
N ILE A 93 8.63 1.17 15.83
CA ILE A 93 7.74 0.45 14.92
C ILE A 93 8.09 0.78 13.48
N LEU A 94 8.27 2.07 13.17
CA LEU A 94 8.62 2.50 11.83
C LEU A 94 9.98 1.95 11.40
N ARG A 95 10.98 1.95 12.28
CA ARG A 95 12.29 1.37 11.98
C ARG A 95 12.19 -0.11 11.61
N PHE A 96 11.43 -0.90 12.37
CA PHE A 96 11.21 -2.33 12.08
C PHE A 96 10.46 -2.57 10.77
N LEU A 97 9.50 -1.70 10.44
CA LEU A 97 8.78 -1.75 9.17
C LEU A 97 9.71 -1.41 8.00
N LEU A 98 10.42 -0.28 8.07
CA LEU A 98 11.28 0.20 6.99
C LEU A 98 12.46 -0.75 6.71
N ALA A 99 12.99 -1.43 7.73
CA ALA A 99 14.04 -2.43 7.58
C ALA A 99 13.64 -3.59 6.64
N ARG A 100 12.35 -3.96 6.65
CA ARG A 100 11.77 -5.06 5.87
C ARG A 100 11.21 -4.64 4.51
N LEU A 101 11.28 -3.35 4.17
CA LEU A 101 10.93 -2.87 2.84
C LEU A 101 12.07 -3.19 1.87
N THR A 102 12.19 -4.45 1.49
CA THR A 102 13.19 -5.00 0.54
C THR A 102 12.48 -5.75 -0.58
N PHE A 103 13.19 -6.00 -1.69
CA PHE A 103 12.65 -6.81 -2.78
C PHE A 103 12.47 -8.29 -2.37
N ASP A 104 13.37 -8.81 -1.54
CA ASP A 104 13.30 -10.20 -1.06
C ASP A 104 12.03 -10.46 -0.23
N ALA A 105 11.56 -9.43 0.48
CA ALA A 105 10.32 -9.44 1.24
C ALA A 105 9.05 -9.19 0.40
N LYS A 106 9.09 -9.39 -0.94
CA LYS A 106 7.97 -9.07 -1.85
C LYS A 106 6.61 -9.64 -1.43
N HIS A 107 6.60 -10.85 -0.87
CA HIS A 107 5.38 -11.51 -0.40
C HIS A 107 4.80 -10.88 0.87
N SER A 108 5.57 -10.06 1.57
CA SER A 108 5.17 -9.32 2.76
C SER A 108 4.89 -7.83 2.48
N LEU A 109 5.27 -7.32 1.31
CA LEU A 109 5.18 -5.89 1.00
C LEU A 109 3.74 -5.35 1.05
N GLU A 110 2.75 -6.09 0.55
CA GLU A 110 1.36 -5.65 0.60
C GLU A 110 0.90 -5.38 2.05
N ALA A 111 1.16 -6.33 2.93
CA ALA A 111 0.83 -6.22 4.35
C ALA A 111 1.61 -5.09 5.04
N LEU A 112 2.91 -4.97 4.78
CA LEU A 112 3.76 -3.90 5.32
C LEU A 112 3.29 -2.51 4.84
N MET A 113 2.91 -2.37 3.57
CA MET A 113 2.37 -1.13 2.99
C MET A 113 1.02 -0.74 3.60
N ALA A 114 0.16 -1.73 3.87
CA ALA A 114 -1.11 -1.50 4.54
C ALA A 114 -0.92 -1.07 6.00
N CYS A 115 -0.02 -1.72 6.74
CA CYS A 115 0.36 -1.32 8.11
C CYS A 115 0.95 0.09 8.13
N LEU A 116 1.82 0.43 7.18
CA LEU A 116 2.39 1.78 7.06
C LEU A 116 1.32 2.84 6.81
N SER A 117 0.35 2.54 5.94
CA SER A 117 -0.79 3.42 5.68
C SER A 117 -1.67 3.63 6.92
N ALA A 118 -1.88 2.56 7.70
CA ALA A 118 -2.65 2.60 8.94
C ALA A 118 -1.91 3.38 10.04
N LEU A 119 -0.59 3.23 10.14
CA LEU A 119 0.25 4.00 11.05
C LEU A 119 0.14 5.50 10.78
N ALA A 120 0.19 5.91 9.51
CA ALA A 120 0.00 7.31 9.11
C ALA A 120 -1.40 7.84 9.47
N ARG A 121 -2.43 6.99 9.40
CA ARG A 121 -3.80 7.34 9.78
C ARG A 121 -3.94 7.62 11.28
N ASP A 122 -3.32 6.79 12.12
CA ASP A 122 -3.37 6.95 13.57
C ASP A 122 -2.57 8.18 14.03
N LEU A 123 -1.33 8.33 13.53
CA LEU A 123 -0.41 9.39 13.95
C LEU A 123 -0.73 10.77 13.34
N ARG A 124 -1.34 10.80 12.15
CA ARG A 124 -1.71 12.03 11.42
C ARG A 124 -0.54 13.02 11.34
N GLY A 125 -0.66 14.19 12.00
CA GLY A 125 0.34 15.25 11.95
C GLY A 125 1.72 14.82 12.47
N ASP A 126 1.75 13.94 13.47
CA ASP A 126 3.00 13.47 14.07
C ASP A 126 3.83 12.64 13.08
N PHE A 127 3.15 11.98 12.12
CA PHE A 127 3.78 11.20 11.07
C PHE A 127 4.55 12.05 10.05
N LEU A 128 4.31 13.37 9.99
CA LEU A 128 5.04 14.26 9.07
C LEU A 128 6.55 14.21 9.32
N SER A 129 6.97 14.13 10.59
CA SER A 129 8.37 14.01 11.00
C SER A 129 9.07 12.78 10.41
N HIS A 130 8.29 11.74 10.09
CA HIS A 130 8.74 10.47 9.57
C HIS A 130 8.59 10.34 8.05
N PHE A 131 7.76 11.17 7.43
CA PHE A 131 7.38 11.06 6.02
C PHE A 131 8.59 11.12 5.07
N GLY A 132 9.61 11.93 5.40
CA GLY A 132 10.85 12.00 4.62
C GLY A 132 11.65 10.69 4.63
N ALA A 133 11.78 10.04 5.79
CA ALA A 133 12.46 8.76 5.89
C ALA A 133 11.70 7.66 5.13
N VAL A 134 10.37 7.69 5.19
CA VAL A 134 9.49 6.75 4.47
C VAL A 134 9.64 6.91 2.97
N THR A 135 9.48 8.12 2.43
CA THR A 135 9.60 8.40 0.99
C THR A 135 11.00 8.08 0.46
N ALA A 136 12.05 8.37 1.23
CA ALA A 136 13.41 7.97 0.89
C ALA A 136 13.56 6.44 0.80
N ARG A 137 12.99 5.69 1.77
CA ARG A 137 13.02 4.22 1.73
C ARG A 137 12.20 3.64 0.59
N LEU A 138 11.02 4.19 0.30
CA LEU A 138 10.22 3.79 -0.87
C LEU A 138 10.98 4.05 -2.17
N SER A 139 11.67 5.18 -2.29
CA SER A 139 12.52 5.46 -3.46
C SER A 139 13.68 4.48 -3.60
N ALA A 140 14.29 4.05 -2.48
CA ALA A 140 15.31 3.00 -2.51
C ALA A 140 14.72 1.65 -2.96
N LEU A 141 13.54 1.28 -2.46
CA LEU A 141 12.81 0.08 -2.85
C LEU A 141 12.46 0.07 -4.36
N MET A 142 12.10 1.23 -4.93
CA MET A 142 11.85 1.35 -6.38
C MET A 142 13.09 1.13 -7.26
N LYS A 143 14.29 1.02 -6.67
CA LYS A 143 15.54 0.75 -7.39
C LYS A 143 15.95 -0.72 -7.32
N THR A 144 15.28 -1.55 -6.51
CA THR A 144 15.66 -2.95 -6.26
C THR A 144 14.91 -3.95 -7.14
N GLY A 145 14.08 -3.51 -8.11
CA GLY A 145 13.32 -4.38 -9.01
C GLY A 145 11.80 -4.30 -8.83
N VAL A 146 11.31 -3.69 -7.76
CA VAL A 146 9.87 -3.49 -7.52
C VAL A 146 9.21 -2.71 -8.66
N GLU A 147 9.95 -1.82 -9.32
CA GLU A 147 9.45 -1.05 -10.45
C GLU A 147 9.09 -1.90 -11.68
N ARG A 148 9.39 -3.20 -11.67
CA ARG A 148 9.07 -4.15 -12.74
C ARG A 148 7.89 -5.06 -12.41
N GLU A 149 7.38 -5.00 -11.18
CA GLU A 149 6.25 -5.82 -10.72
C GLU A 149 5.00 -4.92 -10.53
N PRO A 150 3.99 -5.00 -11.41
CA PRO A 150 2.81 -4.12 -11.35
C PRO A 150 2.02 -4.20 -10.04
N GLU A 151 1.87 -5.40 -9.46
CA GLU A 151 1.19 -5.60 -8.17
C GLU A 151 1.90 -4.86 -7.04
N LEU A 152 3.23 -5.00 -6.96
CA LEU A 152 4.00 -4.32 -5.93
C LEU A 152 3.98 -2.79 -6.10
N LEU A 153 4.01 -2.31 -7.35
CA LEU A 153 3.83 -0.88 -7.66
C LEU A 153 2.50 -0.36 -7.14
N GLU A 154 1.40 -1.08 -7.40
CA GLU A 154 0.08 -0.73 -6.89
C GLU A 154 0.08 -0.64 -5.37
N HIS A 155 0.61 -1.64 -4.66
CA HIS A 155 0.66 -1.62 -3.20
C HIS A 155 1.44 -0.43 -2.64
N VAL A 156 2.61 -0.12 -3.22
CA VAL A 156 3.46 0.99 -2.78
C VAL A 156 2.79 2.34 -3.03
N PHE A 157 2.27 2.56 -4.24
CA PHE A 157 1.67 3.84 -4.59
C PHE A 157 0.31 4.03 -3.93
N ALA A 158 -0.49 2.98 -3.76
CA ALA A 158 -1.73 3.04 -2.99
C ALA A 158 -1.45 3.40 -1.52
N ALA A 159 -0.39 2.86 -0.93
CA ALA A 159 0.02 3.24 0.42
C ALA A 159 0.53 4.69 0.48
N LEU A 160 1.34 5.12 -0.49
CA LEU A 160 1.80 6.50 -0.56
C LEU A 160 0.64 7.48 -0.68
N ALA A 161 -0.32 7.22 -1.56
CA ALA A 161 -1.50 8.05 -1.73
C ALA A 161 -2.35 8.10 -0.45
N ARG A 162 -2.50 6.98 0.27
CA ARG A 162 -3.18 6.95 1.57
C ARG A 162 -2.45 7.81 2.61
N MET A 163 -1.12 7.73 2.69
CA MET A 163 -0.32 8.58 3.59
C MET A 163 -0.49 10.06 3.24
N CYS A 164 -0.39 10.42 1.95
CA CYS A 164 -0.61 11.79 1.49
C CYS A 164 -2.01 12.30 1.84
N LYS A 165 -3.04 11.45 1.72
CA LYS A 165 -4.42 11.80 2.14
C LYS A 165 -4.51 12.14 3.62
N TRP A 166 -3.84 11.40 4.50
CA TRP A 166 -3.85 11.69 5.94
C TRP A 166 -3.03 12.93 6.31
N LEU A 167 -1.98 13.21 5.54
CA LEU A 167 -1.11 14.38 5.70
C LEU A 167 -1.54 15.59 4.85
N GLN A 168 -2.67 15.52 4.13
CA GLN A 168 -3.00 16.49 3.09
C GLN A 168 -3.04 17.94 3.61
N ARG A 169 -3.49 18.15 4.85
CA ARG A 169 -3.56 19.47 5.47
C ARG A 169 -2.17 20.03 5.77
N GLN A 170 -1.25 19.19 6.24
CA GLN A 170 0.12 19.57 6.54
C GLN A 170 0.93 19.80 5.26
N LEU A 171 0.77 18.92 4.27
CA LEU A 171 1.46 19.02 2.98
C LEU A 171 0.96 20.22 2.16
N ALA A 172 -0.33 20.56 2.24
CA ALA A 172 -0.87 21.76 1.59
C ALA A 172 -0.41 23.06 2.27
N ALA A 173 -0.11 23.03 3.57
CA ALA A 173 0.40 24.18 4.31
C ALA A 173 1.86 24.53 3.92
N ASP A 174 2.67 23.52 3.56
CA ASP A 174 4.05 23.70 3.09
C ASP A 174 4.28 22.87 1.82
N LEU A 175 3.84 23.41 0.69
CA LEU A 175 3.99 22.78 -0.61
C LEU A 175 5.46 22.59 -1.01
N PRO A 176 6.39 23.56 -0.83
CA PRO A 176 7.81 23.35 -1.08
C PRO A 176 8.39 22.13 -0.35
N LEU A 177 8.06 21.96 0.93
CA LEU A 177 8.46 20.79 1.69
C LEU A 177 7.87 19.50 1.10
N ALA A 178 6.57 19.47 0.81
CA ALA A 178 5.91 18.30 0.21
C ALA A 178 6.56 17.89 -1.12
N LEU A 179 6.92 18.88 -1.95
CA LEU A 179 7.59 18.68 -3.23
C LEU A 179 9.01 18.13 -3.06
N GLU A 180 9.74 18.58 -2.04
CA GLU A 180 11.10 18.11 -1.74
C GLU A 180 11.09 16.67 -1.20
N LEU A 181 10.17 16.35 -0.27
CA LEU A 181 10.04 15.00 0.31
C LEU A 181 9.70 13.94 -0.76
N THR A 182 8.90 14.29 -1.75
CA THR A 182 8.48 13.37 -2.83
C THR A 182 9.37 13.43 -4.08
N ARG A 183 10.40 14.30 -4.08
CA ARG A 183 11.22 14.62 -5.27
C ARG A 183 11.84 13.39 -5.91
N THR A 184 12.34 12.46 -5.10
CA THR A 184 13.06 11.26 -5.55
C THR A 184 12.18 10.29 -6.34
N LEU A 185 10.89 10.20 -5.99
CA LEU A 185 9.89 9.39 -6.69
C LEU A 185 9.43 10.10 -7.98
N ARG A 186 9.19 11.42 -7.92
CA ARG A 186 8.73 12.19 -9.09
C ARG A 186 9.78 12.37 -10.17
N ARG A 187 11.06 12.36 -9.80
CA ARG A 187 12.21 12.42 -10.73
C ARG A 187 12.82 11.04 -11.01
N HIS A 188 12.07 9.96 -10.79
CA HIS A 188 12.55 8.61 -11.01
C HIS A 188 12.88 8.35 -12.50
N ARG A 189 13.84 7.45 -12.77
CA ARG A 189 14.28 7.13 -14.14
C ARG A 189 13.16 6.53 -14.99
N GLN A 190 12.32 5.70 -14.38
CA GLN A 190 11.22 5.01 -15.05
C GLN A 190 9.99 5.90 -15.22
N GLN A 191 9.42 5.93 -16.43
CA GLN A 191 8.28 6.78 -16.75
C GLN A 191 7.03 6.43 -15.94
N HIS A 192 6.69 5.15 -15.81
CA HIS A 192 5.49 4.73 -15.06
C HIS A 192 5.58 5.09 -13.58
N VAL A 193 6.77 5.00 -12.97
CA VAL A 193 6.98 5.44 -11.58
C VAL A 193 6.74 6.94 -11.44
N ARG A 194 7.18 7.75 -12.43
CA ARG A 194 6.89 9.19 -12.43
C ARG A 194 5.40 9.48 -12.60
N LEU A 195 4.70 8.71 -13.44
CA LEU A 195 3.26 8.86 -13.66
C LEU A 195 2.46 8.56 -12.39
N PHE A 196 2.81 7.54 -11.63
CA PHE A 196 2.15 7.25 -10.35
C PHE A 196 2.48 8.27 -9.24
N ALA A 197 3.66 8.90 -9.32
CA ALA A 197 4.10 9.88 -8.33
C ALA A 197 3.61 11.32 -8.61
N ALA A 198 3.12 11.58 -9.82
CA ALA A 198 2.64 12.88 -10.27
C ALA A 198 1.24 13.16 -9.73
#